data_AF-A0A7V3FUX8-F1
#
_entry.id   AF-A0A7V3FUX8-F1
#
_cell.length_a   1.000
_cell.length_b   1.000
_cell.length_c   1.000
_cell.angle_alpha   90.00
_cell.angle_beta   90.00
_cell.angle_gamma   90.00
#
_symmetry.space_group_name_H-M   'P 1'
#
loop_
_entity.id
_entity.type
_entity.pdbx_description
1 polymer ?
#
loop_
_entity_poly.entity_id
_entity_poly.type
_entity_poly.pdbx_seq_one_letter_code
_entity_poly.pdbx_strand_id
1 'polypeptide(L)' 'MRTKLDIAKNWLPRYTGTQIDEFGDYLLVTNFQNYVEKFADKFNCEIKGEGRPMKTATNNSGLSIINFGMGSAN' A
#
# COMPACT_ATOMS: atom_id res chain seq x y z
N MET A 1 20.63 1.66 -8.08
CA MET A 1 19.74 0.50 -8.28
C MET A 1 20.50 -0.56 -9.04
N ARG A 2 21.09 -1.53 -8.33
CA ARG A 2 21.83 -2.63 -8.96
C ARG A 2 21.31 -3.99 -8.49
N THR A 3 20.77 -4.06 -7.27
CA THR A 3 20.18 -5.28 -6.71
C THR A 3 18.65 -5.27 -6.78
N LYS A 4 18.03 -6.45 -6.71
CA LYS A 4 16.56 -6.60 -6.61
C LYS A 4 16.01 -5.83 -5.41
N LEU A 5 16.74 -5.81 -4.29
CA LEU A 5 16.34 -5.07 -3.10
C LEU A 5 16.36 -3.56 -3.33
N ASP A 6 17.40 -3.02 -3.97
CA ASP A 6 17.46 -1.58 -4.30
C ASP A 6 16.29 -1.17 -5.20
N ILE A 7 15.92 -2.04 -6.14
CA ILE A 7 14.80 -1.83 -7.05
C ILE A 7 13.51 -1.82 -6.23
N ALA A 8 13.23 -2.86 -5.46
CA ALA A 8 12.02 -2.93 -4.64
C ALA A 8 11.88 -1.72 -3.69
N LYS A 9 12.97 -1.36 -2.99
CA LYS A 9 12.99 -0.21 -2.07
C LYS A 9 12.70 1.12 -2.77
N ASN A 10 13.15 1.29 -4.01
CA ASN A 10 12.92 2.52 -4.75
C ASN A 10 11.51 2.59 -5.36
N TRP A 11 11.00 1.48 -5.88
CA TRP A 11 9.74 1.44 -6.62
C TRP A 11 8.52 1.35 -5.71
N LEU A 12 8.57 0.61 -4.60
CA LEU A 12 7.41 0.41 -3.73
C LEU A 12 6.80 1.75 -3.24
N PRO A 13 7.58 2.73 -2.73
CA PRO A 13 7.04 4.04 -2.36
C PRO A 13 6.56 4.89 -3.56
N ARG A 14 7.05 4.59 -4.77
CA ARG A 14 6.61 5.28 -5.99
C ARG A 14 5.22 4.83 -6.43
N TYR A 15 4.95 3.52 -6.38
CA TYR A 15 3.62 2.98 -6.68
C TYR A 15 2.59 3.32 -5.60
N THR A 16 3.02 3.31 -4.34
CA THR A 16 2.08 3.37 -3.19
C THR A 16 1.96 4.75 -2.55
N GLY A 17 2.96 5.61 -2.69
CA GLY A 17 3.02 6.86 -1.93
C GLY A 17 3.27 6.66 -0.43
N THR A 18 3.53 5.43 0.02
CA THR A 18 3.84 5.08 1.41
C THR A 18 5.32 4.74 1.53
N GLN A 19 6.00 5.30 2.53
CA GLN A 19 7.40 4.96 2.78
C GLN A 19 7.51 3.54 3.34
N ILE A 20 8.67 2.92 3.18
CA ILE A 20 8.86 1.49 3.52
C ILE A 20 8.64 1.23 5.02
N ASP A 21 9.05 2.18 5.86
CA ASP A 21 8.93 2.19 7.31
C ASP A 21 7.50 2.49 7.81
N GLU A 22 6.59 2.88 6.92
CA GLU A 22 5.18 3.14 7.24
C GLU A 22 4.27 1.94 6.94
N PHE A 23 4.83 0.86 6.39
CA PHE A 23 4.12 -0.41 6.26
C PHE A 23 4.17 -1.19 7.56
N GLY A 24 3.04 -1.81 7.90
CA GLY A 24 2.97 -2.79 8.97
C GLY A 24 3.60 -4.13 8.58
N ASP A 25 3.90 -4.95 9.59
CA ASP A 25 4.47 -6.28 9.39
C ASP A 25 3.50 -7.24 8.67
N TYR A 26 2.20 -6.92 8.69
CA TYR A 26 1.15 -7.70 8.05
C TYR A 26 0.50 -6.92 6.90
N LEU A 27 0.36 -7.60 5.76
CA LEU A 27 -0.20 -7.02 4.55
C LEU A 27 -1.50 -7.74 4.13
N LEU A 28 -2.55 -6.96 3.90
CA LEU A 28 -3.72 -7.34 3.14
C LEU A 28 -3.59 -6.77 1.72
N VAL A 29 -3.90 -7.59 0.73
CA VAL A 29 -3.91 -7.16 -0.68
C VAL A 29 -5.31 -7.29 -1.25
N THR A 30 -5.70 -6.30 -2.05
CA THR A 30 -7.00 -6.25 -2.72
C THR A 30 -6.86 -5.56 -4.07
N ASN A 31 -7.83 -5.75 -4.94
CA ASN A 31 -8.01 -4.98 -6.17
C ASN A 31 -9.23 -4.04 -6.09
N PHE A 32 -9.89 -3.96 -4.94
CA PHE A 32 -11.09 -3.15 -4.73
C PHE A 32 -10.77 -1.91 -3.89
N GLN A 33 -10.89 -0.74 -4.50
CA GLN A 33 -10.62 0.53 -3.82
C GLN A 33 -11.52 0.77 -2.59
N ASN A 34 -12.80 0.38 -2.68
CA ASN A 34 -13.77 0.46 -1.57
C ASN A 34 -13.29 -0.30 -0.31
N TYR A 35 -12.46 -1.33 -0.44
CA TYR A 35 -11.95 -2.07 0.72
C TYR A 35 -10.88 -1.27 1.45
N VAL A 36 -10.07 -0.49 0.73
CA VAL A 36 -9.10 0.44 1.34
C VAL A 36 -9.82 1.57 2.06
N GLU A 37 -10.87 2.12 1.46
CA GLU A 37 -11.71 3.16 2.08
C GLU A 37 -12.37 2.67 3.36
N LYS A 38 -13.04 1.51 3.31
CA LYS A 38 -13.64 0.91 4.52
C LYS A 38 -12.62 0.53 5.58
N PHE A 39 -11.42 0.12 5.18
CA PHE A 39 -10.34 -0.16 6.12
C PHE A 39 -9.90 1.13 6.83
N ALA A 40 -9.66 2.19 6.07
CA ALA A 40 -9.28 3.50 6.59
C ALA A 40 -10.33 4.05 7.54
N ASP A 41 -11.61 4.00 7.18
CA ASP A 41 -12.72 4.42 8.04
C ASP A 41 -12.81 3.58 9.32
N LYS A 42 -12.69 2.25 9.21
CA LYS A 42 -12.80 1.32 10.34
C LYS A 42 -11.68 1.50 11.36
N PHE A 43 -10.46 1.74 10.89
CA PHE A 43 -9.27 1.87 11.74
C PHE A 43 -8.86 3.32 11.99
N ASN A 44 -9.63 4.28 11.46
CA ASN A 44 -9.36 5.72 11.53
C ASN A 44 -7.92 6.06 11.13
N CYS A 45 -7.49 5.58 9.96
CA CYS A 45 -6.16 5.84 9.41
C CYS A 45 -6.22 6.50 8.04
N GLU A 46 -5.12 7.14 7.65
CA GLU A 46 -5.02 7.88 6.40
C GLU A 46 -4.81 6.95 5.20
N ILE A 47 -5.52 7.23 4.10
CA ILE A 47 -5.25 6.61 2.80
C ILE A 47 -4.12 7.39 2.12
N LYS A 48 -3.05 6.69 1.77
CA LYS A 48 -1.94 7.22 1.01
C LYS A 48 -1.99 6.79 -0.45
N GLY A 49 -1.26 7.53 -1.28
CA GLY A 49 -1.17 7.25 -2.72
C GLY A 49 -2.33 7.80 -3.52
N GLU A 50 -2.92 8.93 -3.12
CA GLU A 50 -3.86 9.65 -3.98
C GLU A 50 -3.21 10.00 -5.34
N GLY A 51 -3.93 9.70 -6.43
CA GLY A 51 -3.41 9.83 -7.80
C GLY A 51 -2.34 8.79 -8.20
N ARG A 52 -2.00 7.84 -7.32
CA ARG A 52 -1.03 6.77 -7.60
C ARG A 52 -1.74 5.45 -7.94
N PRO A 53 -1.05 4.55 -8.66
CA PRO A 53 -1.64 3.28 -9.08
C PRO A 53 -2.03 2.35 -7.93
N MET A 54 -1.35 2.40 -6.79
CA MET A 54 -1.59 1.47 -5.68
C MET A 54 -1.87 2.17 -4.35
N LYS A 55 -3.13 2.47 -4.05
CA LYS A 55 -3.48 3.14 -2.78
C LYS A 55 -3.30 2.20 -1.58
N THR A 56 -2.94 2.78 -0.45
CA THR A 56 -2.64 2.04 0.78
C THR A 56 -3.21 2.71 2.00
N ALA A 57 -3.39 1.95 3.08
CA ALA A 57 -3.66 2.48 4.41
C ALA A 57 -3.01 1.55 5.45
N THR A 58 -2.42 2.12 6.50
CA THR A 58 -1.79 1.35 7.60
C THR A 58 -2.45 1.75 8.92
N ASN A 59 -2.86 0.77 9.72
CA ASN A 59 -3.42 1.02 11.05
C ASN A 59 -2.34 1.00 12.14
N ASN A 60 -2.70 1.47 13.35
CA ASN A 60 -1.78 1.55 14.49
C ASN A 60 -1.41 0.19 15.10
N SER A 61 -1.98 -0.92 14.60
CA SER A 61 -1.68 -2.29 15.03
C SER A 61 -0.68 -3.00 14.12
N GLY A 62 -0.08 -2.31 13.14
CA GLY A 62 0.89 -2.92 12.23
C GLY A 62 0.27 -3.75 11.11
N LEU A 63 -0.97 -3.44 10.71
CA LEU A 63 -1.63 -4.03 9.55
C LEU A 63 -1.79 -2.98 8.46
N SER A 64 -1.32 -3.28 7.25
CA SER A 64 -1.54 -2.45 6.07
C SER A 64 -2.44 -3.14 5.07
N ILE A 65 -3.25 -2.37 4.36
CA ILE A 65 -3.98 -2.80 3.17
C ILE A 65 -3.43 -2.10 1.93
N ILE A 66 -3.27 -2.85 0.84
CA ILE A 66 -2.78 -2.35 -0.45
C ILE A 66 -3.78 -2.70 -1.53
N ASN A 67 -4.26 -1.69 -2.26
CA ASN A 67 -4.95 -1.90 -3.52
C ASN A 67 -3.91 -2.02 -4.65
N PHE A 68 -3.65 -3.22 -5.15
CA PHE A 68 -2.65 -3.44 -6.21
C PHE A 68 -3.23 -3.21 -7.64
N GLY A 69 -4.55 -2.97 -7.75
CA GLY A 69 -5.24 -2.80 -9.03
C GLY A 69 -5.61 -4.13 -9.70
N MET A 70 -6.02 -4.07 -10.97
CA MET A 70 -6.48 -5.24 -11.74
C MET A 70 -5.49 -5.66 -12.82
N GLY A 71 -5.21 -6.96 -12.90
CA GLY A 71 -4.33 -7.55 -13.91
C GLY A 71 -3.28 -8.46 -13.28
N SER A 72 -2.91 -9.53 -13.98
CA SER A 72 -1.94 -10.51 -13.47
C SER A 72 -0.50 -10.00 -13.36
N ALA A 73 -0.20 -8.88 -14.04
CA ALA A 73 1.12 -8.24 -14.01
C ALA A 73 1.31 -7.26 -12.83
N ASN A 74 0.24 -6.95 -12.09
CA ASN A 74 0.25 -6.02 -10.97
C ASN A 74 0.61 -6.68 -9.65
#